data_AF-E1QT53-F1
#
_entry.id   AF-E1QT53-F1
#
_cell.length_a   1.000
_cell.length_b   1.000
_cell.length_c   1.000
_cell.angle_alpha   90.00
_cell.angle_beta   90.00
_cell.angle_gamma   90.00
#
_symmetry.space_group_name_H-M   'P 1'
#
loop_
_entity.id
_entity.type
_entity.pdbx_description
1 polymer ?
#
loop_
_entity_poly.entity_id
_entity_poly.type
_entity_poly.pdbx_seq_one_letter_code
_entity_poly.pdbx_strand_id
1 'polypeptide(L)'
;MPSSKPVNGLPHKTKIYINNQVLLPAKLIKMLGIEWARYADITIKHNDRIITLRRVALLRTRHTASRQFTIPKEIREKYGIMPLDDVEIISIRPIRIKEVDARQLILDE
;
A
#
# COMPACT_ATOMS: atom_id res chain seq x y z
N MET A 1 21.15 -13.02 -11.37
CA MET A 1 19.94 -12.22 -11.69
C MET A 1 18.79 -12.74 -10.82
N PRO A 2 18.14 -11.95 -9.96
CA PRO A 2 17.01 -12.48 -9.21
C PRO A 2 15.83 -12.72 -10.16
N SER A 3 15.39 -13.97 -10.21
CA SER A 3 14.23 -14.43 -10.99
C SER A 3 12.97 -13.68 -10.53
N SER A 4 12.36 -12.91 -11.45
CA SER A 4 11.05 -12.31 -11.25
C SER A 4 10.01 -13.42 -11.19
N LYS A 5 9.78 -13.99 -10.02
CA LYS A 5 8.64 -14.90 -9.79
C LYS A 5 7.35 -14.20 -10.23
N PRO A 6 6.45 -14.88 -10.95
CA PRO A 6 5.18 -14.29 -11.36
C PRO A 6 4.40 -13.85 -10.12
N VAL A 7 3.89 -12.62 -10.14
CA VAL A 7 2.96 -12.13 -9.12
C VAL A 7 1.63 -12.84 -9.35
N ASN A 8 1.26 -13.76 -8.44
CA ASN A 8 0.05 -14.60 -8.50
C ASN A 8 -1.07 -14.07 -7.59
N GLY A 9 -0.93 -12.86 -7.05
CA GLY A 9 -1.88 -12.25 -6.15
C GLY A 9 -1.36 -12.08 -4.74
N LEU A 10 -2.26 -12.11 -3.78
CA LEU A 10 -1.95 -12.04 -2.36
C LEU A 10 -1.96 -13.46 -1.76
N PRO A 11 -1.06 -13.79 -0.82
CA PRO A 11 -0.02 -12.90 -0.29
C PRO A 11 1.13 -12.63 -1.28
N HIS A 12 1.71 -11.44 -1.22
CA HIS A 12 2.81 -11.02 -2.11
C HIS A 12 4.04 -10.63 -1.31
N LYS A 13 5.15 -11.35 -1.49
CA LYS A 13 6.44 -11.03 -0.87
C LYS A 13 7.23 -10.02 -1.69
N THR A 14 7.78 -9.02 -1.01
CA THR A 14 8.59 -7.96 -1.61
C THR A 14 9.56 -7.39 -0.57
N LYS A 15 10.46 -6.52 -1.01
CA LYS A 15 11.46 -5.87 -0.15
C LYS A 15 11.06 -4.42 0.13
N ILE A 16 11.32 -3.96 1.36
CA ILE A 16 11.16 -2.55 1.74
C ILE A 16 12.32 -1.76 1.13
N TYR A 17 12.02 -0.67 0.43
CA TYR A 17 13.03 0.21 -0.15
C TYR A 17 13.71 1.08 0.89
N ILE A 18 14.88 1.64 0.52
CA ILE A 18 15.69 2.48 1.39
C ILE A 18 14.91 3.68 1.97
N ASN A 19 13.91 4.16 1.24
CA ASN A 19 13.02 5.25 1.64
C ASN A 19 11.79 4.78 2.42
N ASN A 20 11.79 3.56 2.97
CA ASN A 20 10.70 2.94 3.73
C ASN A 20 9.42 2.69 2.93
N GLN A 21 9.52 2.70 1.59
CA GLN A 21 8.39 2.41 0.72
C GLN A 21 8.37 0.94 0.31
N VAL A 22 7.16 0.47 -0.01
CA VAL A 22 6.92 -0.87 -0.51
C VAL A 22 6.24 -0.75 -1.87
N LEU A 23 6.78 -1.42 -2.88
CA LEU A 23 6.22 -1.45 -4.23
C LEU A 23 5.10 -2.49 -4.32
N LEU A 24 3.95 -2.07 -4.83
CA LEU A 24 2.87 -2.90 -5.34
C LEU A 24 3.01 -3.00 -6.86
N PRO A 25 3.33 -4.18 -7.41
CA PRO A 25 3.52 -4.35 -8.85
C PRO A 25 2.25 -4.01 -9.65
N ALA A 26 2.42 -3.48 -10.86
CA ALA A 26 1.30 -3.11 -11.73
C ALA A 26 0.33 -4.28 -11.99
N LYS A 27 0.85 -5.50 -12.15
CA LYS A 27 0.03 -6.71 -12.32
C LYS A 27 -0.88 -6.97 -11.11
N LEU A 28 -0.36 -6.77 -9.89
CA LEU A 28 -1.14 -6.92 -8.66
C LEU A 28 -2.26 -5.88 -8.57
N ILE A 29 -1.93 -4.61 -8.86
CA ILE A 29 -2.91 -3.52 -8.86
C ILE A 29 -4.05 -3.79 -9.86
N LYS A 30 -3.70 -4.16 -11.10
CA LYS A 30 -4.66 -4.48 -12.16
C LYS A 30 -5.53 -5.68 -11.82
N MET A 31 -4.91 -6.75 -11.29
CA MET A 31 -5.63 -7.96 -10.91
C MET A 31 -6.63 -7.72 -9.77
N LEU A 32 -6.31 -6.79 -8.85
CA LEU A 32 -7.22 -6.39 -7.77
C LEU A 32 -8.27 -5.35 -8.21
N GLY A 33 -8.15 -4.77 -9.41
CA GLY A 33 -9.08 -3.74 -9.91
C GLY A 33 -9.07 -2.45 -9.08
N ILE A 34 -7.91 -2.08 -8.51
CA ILE A 34 -7.76 -0.94 -7.59
C ILE A 34 -6.95 0.22 -8.18
N GLU A 35 -6.86 0.32 -9.52
CA GLU A 35 -6.14 1.40 -10.21
C GLU A 35 -6.61 2.80 -9.81
N TRP A 36 -7.90 2.93 -9.50
CA TRP A 36 -8.58 4.15 -9.07
C TRP A 36 -8.27 4.52 -7.62
N ALA A 37 -7.76 3.59 -6.80
CA ALA A 37 -7.60 3.80 -5.37
C ALA A 37 -6.43 4.75 -5.07
N ARG A 38 -6.71 5.80 -4.30
CA ARG A 38 -5.71 6.74 -3.77
C ARG A 38 -5.20 6.34 -2.38
N TYR A 39 -6.03 5.63 -1.62
CA TYR A 39 -5.72 5.17 -0.26
C TYR A 39 -6.16 3.72 -0.08
N ALA A 40 -5.51 3.02 0.83
CA ALA A 40 -5.91 1.67 1.22
C ALA A 40 -5.56 1.38 2.68
N ASP A 41 -6.28 0.43 3.27
CA ASP A 41 -5.78 -0.31 4.43
C ASP A 41 -4.96 -1.49 3.92
N ILE A 42 -3.73 -1.61 4.40
CA ILE A 42 -2.80 -2.68 3.98
C ILE A 42 -2.42 -3.50 5.19
N THR A 43 -2.61 -4.82 5.11
CA THR A 43 -2.10 -5.75 6.12
C THR A 43 -0.82 -6.37 5.60
N ILE A 44 0.26 -6.24 6.36
CA ILE A 44 1.55 -6.86 6.09
C ILE A 44 1.89 -7.88 7.17
N LYS A 45 2.67 -8.89 6.80
CA LYS A 45 3.42 -9.74 7.70
C LYS A 45 4.89 -9.36 7.62
N HIS A 46 5.48 -9.09 8.78
CA HIS A 46 6.92 -8.86 8.95
C HIS A 46 7.37 -9.67 10.16
N ASN A 47 8.37 -10.52 9.98
CA ASN A 47 8.71 -11.60 10.91
C ASN A 47 7.45 -12.42 11.27
N ASP A 48 7.17 -12.60 12.57
CA ASP A 48 6.00 -13.34 13.07
C ASP A 48 4.81 -12.45 13.42
N ARG A 49 4.79 -11.21 12.92
CA ARG A 49 3.76 -10.21 13.27
C ARG A 49 2.89 -9.85 12.07
N ILE A 50 1.58 -9.78 12.31
CA ILE A 50 0.59 -9.24 11.38
C ILE A 50 0.29 -7.79 11.78
N ILE A 51 0.49 -6.87 10.85
CA ILE A 51 0.41 -5.42 11.10
C ILE A 51 -0.53 -4.80 10.05
N THR A 52 -1.55 -4.08 10.50
CA THR A 52 -2.44 -3.33 9.60
C THR A 52 -2.06 -1.85 9.59
N LEU A 53 -1.67 -1.38 8.41
CA LEU A 53 -1.47 0.03 8.09
C LEU A 53 -2.81 0.62 7.64
N ARG A 54 -3.30 1.62 8.35
CA ARG A 54 -4.61 2.24 8.06
C ARG A 54 -4.46 3.44 7.14
N ARG A 55 -5.33 3.53 6.13
CA ARG A 55 -5.46 4.68 5.22
C ARG A 55 -4.11 5.19 4.68
N VAL A 56 -3.24 4.28 4.27
CA VAL A 56 -1.96 4.68 3.64
C VAL A 56 -2.19 5.14 2.21
N ALA A 57 -1.42 6.16 1.80
CA ALA A 57 -1.48 6.67 0.43
C ALA A 57 -0.86 5.65 -0.54
N LEU A 58 -1.56 5.41 -1.65
CA LEU A 58 -1.05 4.64 -2.78
C LEU A 58 -0.44 5.61 -3.80
N LEU A 59 0.86 5.85 -3.67
CA LEU A 59 1.64 6.75 -4.52
C LEU A 59 1.75 6.19 -5.94
N ARG A 60 1.46 7.02 -6.93
CA ARG A 60 1.51 6.64 -8.35
C ARG A 60 2.93 6.76 -8.89
N THR A 61 3.37 5.73 -9.57
CA THR A 61 4.62 5.71 -10.35
C THR A 61 4.32 6.18 -11.79
N ARG A 62 5.28 6.90 -12.40
CA ARG A 62 5.11 7.47 -13.74
C ARG A 62 5.00 6.37 -14.79
N HIS A 63 4.09 6.53 -15.77
CA HIS A 63 3.88 5.61 -16.90
C HIS A 63 3.53 4.14 -16.55
N THR A 64 3.07 3.85 -15.33
CA THR A 64 2.67 2.48 -14.95
C THR A 64 1.51 2.47 -13.95
N ALA A 65 0.83 1.33 -13.86
CA ALA A 65 -0.23 1.10 -12.88
C ALA A 65 0.30 0.70 -11.50
N SER A 66 1.62 0.54 -11.33
CA SER A 66 2.18 0.23 -10.01
C SER A 66 1.88 1.33 -9.00
N ARG A 67 1.91 0.94 -7.73
CA ARG A 67 1.73 1.85 -6.60
C ARG A 67 2.85 1.64 -5.59
N GLN A 68 3.14 2.65 -4.80
CA GLN A 68 4.00 2.53 -3.63
C GLN A 68 3.23 3.01 -2.40
N PHE A 69 3.52 2.44 -1.26
CA PHE A 69 3.06 2.99 0.02
C PHE A 69 4.24 3.07 0.97
N THR A 70 4.22 4.05 1.87
CA THR A 70 5.22 4.21 2.91
C THR A 70 4.76 3.49 4.17
N ILE A 71 5.65 2.75 4.84
CA ILE A 71 5.37 2.24 6.18
C ILE A 71 5.55 3.42 7.18
N PRO A 72 4.49 3.82 7.90
CA PRO A 72 4.54 4.97 8.81
C PRO A 72 5.65 4.82 9.86
N LYS A 73 6.26 5.95 10.26
CA LYS A 73 7.43 5.96 11.15
C LYS A 73 7.12 5.28 12.48
N GLU A 74 5.98 5.60 13.07
CA GLU A 74 5.49 5.04 14.32
C GLU A 74 5.31 3.52 14.26
N ILE A 75 4.89 2.99 13.11
CA ILE A 75 4.78 1.55 12.89
C ILE A 75 6.18 0.93 12.76
N ARG A 76 7.09 1.56 12.00
CA ARG A 76 8.46 1.05 11.85
C ARG A 76 9.18 0.96 13.18
N GLU A 77 9.12 2.02 13.98
CA GLU A 77 9.76 2.08 15.29
C GLU A 77 9.14 1.07 16.26
N LYS A 78 7.81 0.99 16.32
CA LYS A 78 7.09 0.05 17.20
C LYS A 78 7.43 -1.41 16.91
N TYR A 79 7.60 -1.77 15.64
CA TYR A 79 7.78 -3.16 15.24
C TYR A 79 9.21 -3.52 14.82
N GLY A 80 10.13 -2.56 14.82
CA GLY A 80 11.52 -2.75 14.40
C GLY A 80 11.68 -3.02 12.91
N ILE A 81 10.85 -2.40 12.07
CA ILE A 81 10.88 -2.59 10.61
C ILE A 81 11.96 -1.68 10.03
N MET A 82 12.94 -2.28 9.36
CA MET A 82 14.06 -1.57 8.75
C MET A 82 13.95 -1.52 7.22
N PRO A 83 14.60 -0.54 6.57
CA PRO A 83 14.78 -0.60 5.13
C PRO A 83 15.51 -1.89 4.73
N LEU A 84 15.22 -2.38 3.52
CA LEU A 84 15.76 -3.62 2.95
C LEU A 84 15.26 -4.92 3.58
N ASP A 85 14.45 -4.86 4.64
CA ASP A 85 13.74 -6.03 5.16
C ASP A 85 12.77 -6.61 4.12
N ASP A 86 12.55 -7.92 4.22
CA ASP A 86 11.48 -8.58 3.47
C ASP A 86 10.15 -8.42 4.19
N VAL A 87 9.09 -8.22 3.40
CA VAL A 87 7.73 -8.06 3.89
C VAL A 87 6.77 -8.84 3.00
N GLU A 88 5.74 -9.41 3.61
CA GLU A 88 4.68 -10.11 2.90
C GLU A 88 3.38 -9.32 3.00
N ILE A 89 2.86 -8.85 1.87
CA ILE A 89 1.57 -8.15 1.82
C ILE A 89 0.47 -9.20 1.83
N ILE A 90 -0.37 -9.18 2.85
CA ILE A 90 -1.43 -10.18 3.09
C ILE A 90 -2.76 -9.71 2.50
N SER A 91 -3.12 -8.44 2.70
CA SER A 91 -4.39 -7.88 2.22
C SER A 91 -4.25 -6.42 1.81
N ILE A 92 -4.98 -6.00 0.78
CA ILE A 92 -5.11 -4.60 0.38
C ILE A 92 -6.59 -4.28 0.27
N ARG A 93 -7.10 -3.36 1.10
CA ARG A 93 -8.50 -2.91 1.06
C ARG A 93 -8.55 -1.45 0.60
N PRO A 94 -8.96 -1.17 -0.65
CA PRO A 94 -8.99 0.18 -1.19
C PRO A 94 -10.07 1.01 -0.50
N ILE A 95 -9.79 2.30 -0.29
CA ILE A 95 -10.74 3.25 0.32
C ILE A 95 -11.30 4.15 -0.77
N ARG A 96 -12.63 4.14 -0.93
CA ARG A 96 -13.35 5.15 -1.71
C ARG A 96 -13.55 6.38 -0.84
N ILE A 97 -12.88 7.47 -1.17
CA ILE A 97 -13.22 8.78 -0.60
C ILE A 97 -14.40 9.29 -1.45
N LYS A 98 -15.59 9.41 -0.84
CA LYS A 98 -16.63 10.26 -1.41
C LYS A 98 -16.13 11.69 -1.25
N GLU A 99 -15.91 12.40 -2.34
CA GLU A 99 -15.73 13.86 -2.26
C GLU A 99 -17.03 14.42 -1.69
N VAL A 100 -16.94 15.04 -0.51
CA VAL A 100 -18.04 15.85 0.00
C VAL A 100 -17.93 17.16 -0.78
N ASP A 101 -18.94 17.46 -1.58
CA ASP A 101 -19.01 18.68 -2.37
C ASP A 101 -19.08 19.87 -1.40
N ALA A 102 -18.06 20.74 -1.41
CA ALA A 102 -17.94 21.88 -0.50
C ALA A 102 -19.10 22.88 -0.64
N ARG A 103 -19.97 22.72 -1.64
CA ARG A 103 -21.19 23.51 -1.82
C ARG A 103 -22.30 23.22 -0.81
N GLN A 104 -22.28 22.09 -0.12
CA GLN A 104 -23.32 21.74 0.85
C GLN A 104 -23.16 22.38 2.24
N LEU A 105 -22.02 23.01 2.54
CA LEU A 105 -21.77 23.62 3.85
C LEU A 105 -22.25 25.08 3.97
N ILE A 106 -22.72 25.71 2.88
CA ILE A 106 -23.10 27.13 2.86
C ILE A 106 -24.63 27.33 2.88
N LEU A 107 -25.44 26.27 2.96
CA LEU A 107 -26.91 26.36 2.93
C LEU A 107 -27.60 25.98 4.26
N ASP A 108 -26.84 25.76 5.32
CA ASP A 108 -27.37 25.46 6.66
C ASP A 108 -27.13 26.62 7.66
N GLU A 109 -27.02 27.86 7.19
CA GLU A 109 -27.09 29.09 8.02
C GLU A 109 -28.24 30.01 7.58
#